data_AF-A0A2E1IMB6-F1
#
_entry.id   AF-A0A2E1IMB6-F1
#
_cell.length_a   1.000
_cell.length_b   1.000
_cell.length_c   1.000
_cell.angle_alpha   90.00
_cell.angle_beta   90.00
_cell.angle_gamma   90.00
#
_symmetry.space_group_name_H-M   'P 1'
#
loop_
_entity.id
_entity.type
_entity.pdbx_description
1 polymer ?
#
loop_
_entity_poly.entity_id
_entity_poly.type
_entity_poly.pdbx_seq_one_letter_code
_entity_poly.pdbx_strand_id
1 'polypeptide(L)'
;MDPLVTLFQVLSQTLQIYSLVLIVRVLLSWFPNLDWSNPVLSTVSSITDPYLNAFRGLIPPLGGIDLSAILAFVALNLMQQLLLNASMYFYSAAAAY
;
A
#
# COMPACT_ATOMS: atom_id res chain seq x y z
N MET A 1 23.45 8.37 -11.12
CA MET A 1 22.04 7.95 -11.26
C MET A 1 21.21 9.21 -11.39
N ASP A 2 20.33 9.29 -12.38
CA ASP A 2 19.42 10.42 -12.56
C ASP A 2 18.58 10.60 -11.28
N PRO A 3 18.57 11.81 -10.65
CA PRO A 3 17.78 12.08 -9.44
C PRO A 3 16.30 11.71 -9.57
N LEU A 4 15.71 11.86 -10.76
CA LEU A 4 14.31 11.51 -11.02
C LEU A 4 14.07 10.01 -10.95
N VAL A 5 14.99 9.21 -11.54
CA VAL A 5 14.92 7.75 -11.49
C VAL A 5 15.03 7.26 -10.04
N THR A 6 15.95 7.83 -9.26
CA THR A 6 16.11 7.49 -7.84
C THR A 6 14.85 7.85 -7.04
N LEU A 7 14.21 9.00 -7.30
CA LEU A 7 12.96 9.38 -6.63
C LEU A 7 11.85 8.34 -6.87
N PHE A 8 11.61 7.93 -8.13
CA PHE A 8 10.58 6.94 -8.44
C PHE A 8 10.85 5.58 -7.78
N GLN A 9 12.12 5.17 -7.73
CA GLN A 9 12.52 3.92 -7.07
C GLN A 9 12.28 3.98 -5.56
N VAL A 10 12.65 5.09 -4.90
CA VAL A 10 12.40 5.27 -3.45
C VAL A 10 10.91 5.23 -3.16
N LEU A 11 10.09 5.95 -3.94
CA LEU A 11 8.63 5.91 -3.78
C LEU A 11 8.07 4.50 -3.97
N SER A 12 8.51 3.78 -5.01
CA SER A 12 8.09 2.39 -5.25
C SER A 12 8.45 1.46 -4.08
N GLN A 13 9.64 1.60 -3.50
CA GLN A 13 10.07 0.84 -2.32
C GLN A 13 9.25 1.22 -1.08
N THR A 14 8.94 2.51 -0.89
CA THR A 14 8.05 2.94 0.19
C THR A 14 6.67 2.30 0.07
N LEU A 15 6.08 2.26 -1.13
CA LEU A 15 4.80 1.57 -1.35
C LEU A 15 4.90 0.06 -1.09
N GLN A 16 6.05 -0.56 -1.37
CA GLN A 16 6.29 -1.97 -1.07
C GLN A 16 6.26 -2.24 0.45
N ILE A 17 6.99 -1.42 1.22
CA ILE A 17 7.02 -1.51 2.68
C ILE A 17 5.63 -1.25 3.25
N TYR A 18 4.94 -0.22 2.75
CA TYR A 18 3.58 0.09 3.16
C TYR A 18 2.60 -1.06 2.86
N SER A 19 2.76 -1.74 1.70
CA SER A 19 1.99 -2.94 1.38
C SER A 19 2.20 -4.05 2.40
N LEU A 20 3.42 -4.24 2.91
CA LEU A 20 3.70 -5.22 3.97
C LEU A 20 2.99 -4.85 5.27
N VAL A 21 3.00 -3.56 5.66
CA VAL A 21 2.28 -3.07 6.84
C VAL A 21 0.77 -3.27 6.68
N LEU A 22 0.22 -3.04 5.49
CA LEU A 22 -1.18 -3.33 5.17
C LEU A 22 -1.53 -4.82 5.25
N ILE A 23 -0.64 -5.71 4.78
CA ILE A 23 -0.84 -7.16 4.92
C ILE A 23 -0.92 -7.51 6.39
N VAL A 24 0.01 -7.02 7.21
CA VAL A 24 -0.02 -7.22 8.67
C VAL A 24 -1.33 -6.70 9.26
N ARG A 25 -1.76 -5.47 8.92
CA ARG A 25 -3.04 -4.89 9.38
C ARG A 25 -4.25 -5.78 9.06
N VAL A 26 -4.32 -6.30 7.85
CA VAL A 26 -5.44 -7.15 7.38
C VAL A 26 -5.40 -8.50 8.06
N LEU A 27 -4.24 -9.14 8.18
CA LEU A 27 -4.10 -10.39 8.91
C LEU A 27 -4.47 -10.25 10.39
N LEU A 28 -4.03 -9.16 11.04
CA LEU A 28 -4.41 -8.87 12.43
C LEU A 28 -5.93 -8.68 12.57
N SER A 29 -6.62 -8.11 11.58
CA SER A 29 -8.07 -7.92 11.61
C SER A 29 -8.87 -9.23 11.68
N TRP A 30 -8.27 -10.37 11.31
CA TRP A 30 -8.91 -11.68 11.39
C TRP A 30 -8.96 -12.24 12.81
N PHE A 31 -8.27 -11.61 13.76
CA PHE A 31 -8.27 -11.98 15.17
C PHE A 31 -9.15 -11.01 15.97
N PRO A 32 -10.43 -11.36 16.26
CA PRO A 32 -11.38 -10.44 16.87
C PRO A 32 -11.05 -10.04 18.32
N ASN A 33 -10.20 -10.81 19.01
CA ASN A 33 -9.85 -10.61 20.41
C ASN A 33 -8.53 -9.82 20.61
N LEU A 34 -7.97 -9.22 19.55
CA LEU A 34 -6.77 -8.39 19.68
C LEU A 34 -7.09 -7.06 20.39
N ASP A 35 -6.24 -6.70 21.33
CA ASP A 35 -6.31 -5.41 22.02
C ASP A 35 -5.69 -4.29 21.17
N TRP A 36 -6.53 -3.63 20.38
CA TRP A 36 -6.13 -2.49 19.55
C TRP A 36 -5.70 -1.25 20.34
N SER A 37 -5.84 -1.23 21.68
CA SER A 37 -5.26 -0.18 22.52
C SER A 37 -3.75 -0.34 22.72
N ASN A 38 -3.20 -1.52 22.41
CA ASN A 38 -1.76 -1.75 22.44
C ASN A 38 -1.02 -0.76 21.51
N PRO A 39 0.05 -0.08 21.98
CA PRO A 39 0.77 0.94 21.21
C PRO A 39 1.25 0.48 19.83
N VAL A 40 1.66 -0.78 19.68
CA VAL A 40 2.13 -1.32 18.40
C VAL A 40 0.97 -1.51 17.44
N LEU A 41 -0.14 -2.08 17.92
CA LEU A 41 -1.32 -2.34 17.09
C LEU A 41 -2.03 -1.04 16.70
N SER A 42 -2.10 -0.06 17.61
CA SER A 42 -2.65 1.26 17.34
C SER A 42 -1.80 2.08 16.37
N THR A 43 -0.48 1.90 16.39
CA THR A 43 0.42 2.49 15.37
C THR A 43 0.13 1.89 14.00
N VAL A 44 0.00 0.57 13.89
CA VAL A 44 -0.33 -0.08 12.61
C VAL A 44 -1.69 0.39 12.09
N SER A 45 -2.73 0.44 12.94
CA SER A 45 -4.05 0.90 12.50
C SER A 45 -4.06 2.39 12.15
N SER A 46 -3.41 3.27 12.93
CA SER A 46 -3.36 4.70 12.61
C SER A 46 -2.71 5.01 11.27
N ILE A 47 -1.70 4.22 10.86
CA ILE A 47 -1.02 4.37 9.57
C ILE A 47 -1.88 3.83 8.40
N THR A 48 -2.59 2.71 8.61
CA THR A 48 -3.26 1.97 7.53
C THR A 48 -4.75 2.28 7.38
N ASP A 49 -5.44 2.62 8.47
CA ASP A 49 -6.88 2.86 8.48
C ASP A 49 -7.30 4.05 7.61
N PRO A 50 -6.61 5.21 7.56
CA PRO A 50 -6.97 6.30 6.65
C PRO A 50 -7.04 5.87 5.19
N TYR A 51 -6.11 5.02 4.77
CA TYR A 51 -6.08 4.46 3.42
C TYR A 51 -7.20 3.44 3.20
N LEU A 52 -7.36 2.47 4.11
CA LEU A 52 -8.43 1.47 4.03
C LEU A 52 -9.82 2.13 4.04
N ASN A 53 -10.01 3.17 4.84
CA ASN A 53 -11.24 3.95 4.94
C ASN A 53 -11.65 4.59 3.61
N ALA A 54 -10.68 4.97 2.75
CA ALA A 54 -10.97 5.50 1.42
C ALA A 54 -11.65 4.46 0.50
N PHE A 55 -11.48 3.17 0.80
CA PHE A 55 -12.10 2.06 0.05
C PHE A 55 -13.28 1.42 0.79
N ARG A 56 -13.51 1.76 2.07
CA ARG A 56 -14.61 1.19 2.86
C ARG A 56 -15.95 1.56 2.25
N GLY A 57 -16.83 0.57 2.13
CA GLY A 57 -18.19 0.75 1.62
C GLY A 57 -18.30 0.90 0.10
N LEU A 58 -17.19 0.88 -0.65
CA LEU A 58 -17.25 0.89 -2.13
C LEU A 58 -17.86 -0.38 -2.71
N ILE A 59 -17.62 -1.53 -2.06
CA ILE A 59 -18.20 -2.82 -2.42
C ILE A 59 -18.95 -3.36 -1.20
N PRO A 60 -20.19 -3.87 -1.34
CA PRO A 60 -20.89 -4.53 -0.26
C PRO A 60 -20.04 -5.67 0.33
N PRO A 61 -19.98 -5.82 1.68
CA PRO A 61 -19.23 -6.91 2.29
C PRO A 61 -19.83 -8.26 1.89
N LEU A 62 -18.97 -9.21 1.51
CA LEU A 62 -19.37 -10.59 1.21
C LEU A 62 -19.01 -11.49 2.41
N GLY A 63 -20.02 -12.06 3.06
CA GLY A 63 -19.81 -13.01 4.17
C GLY A 63 -19.09 -12.41 5.38
N GLY A 64 -19.20 -11.09 5.61
CA GLY A 64 -18.53 -10.40 6.73
C GLY A 64 -17.04 -10.11 6.50
N ILE A 65 -16.48 -10.44 5.33
CA ILE A 65 -15.09 -10.13 4.96
C ILE A 65 -15.03 -8.71 4.39
N ASP A 66 -14.04 -7.93 4.86
CA ASP A 66 -13.79 -6.58 4.35
C ASP A 66 -13.10 -6.63 2.97
N LEU A 67 -13.91 -6.53 1.91
CA LEU A 67 -13.42 -6.48 0.53
C LEU A 67 -12.69 -5.18 0.19
N SER A 68 -12.80 -4.14 1.03
CA SER A 68 -12.08 -2.88 0.80
C SER A 68 -10.56 -3.09 0.82
N ALA A 69 -10.08 -4.08 1.58
CA ALA A 69 -8.67 -4.47 1.60
C ALA A 69 -8.18 -4.92 0.21
N ILE A 70 -8.99 -5.67 -0.55
CA ILE A 70 -8.61 -6.14 -1.88
C ILE A 70 -8.45 -4.96 -2.83
N LEU A 71 -9.43 -4.05 -2.87
CA LEU A 71 -9.35 -2.84 -3.68
C LEU A 71 -8.14 -1.98 -3.30
N ALA A 72 -7.89 -1.84 -1.99
CA ALA A 72 -6.75 -1.12 -1.47
C ALA A 72 -5.42 -1.72 -1.95
N PHE A 73 -5.27 -3.05 -1.95
CA PHE A 73 -4.08 -3.71 -2.51
C PHE A 73 -3.96 -3.55 -4.02
N VAL A 74 -5.06 -3.62 -4.76
CA VAL A 74 -5.06 -3.42 -6.21
C VAL A 74 -4.60 -2.01 -6.55
N ALA A 75 -5.17 -0.99 -5.91
CA ALA A 75 -4.79 0.41 -6.12
C ALA A 75 -3.30 0.65 -5.80
N LEU A 76 -2.81 0.07 -4.70
CA LEU A 76 -1.41 0.19 -4.30
C LEU A 76 -0.46 -0.48 -5.29
N ASN A 77 -0.81 -1.68 -5.77
CA ASN A 77 -0.02 -2.40 -6.77
C ASN A 77 0.03 -1.64 -8.10
N LEU A 78 -1.11 -1.10 -8.55
CA LEU A 78 -1.16 -0.30 -9.76
C LEU A 78 -0.25 0.93 -9.64
N MET A 79 -0.31 1.65 -8.52
CA MET A 79 0.56 2.80 -8.27
C MET A 79 2.04 2.42 -8.29
N GLN A 80 2.41 1.30 -7.66
CA GLN A 80 3.78 0.80 -7.67
C GLN A 80 4.26 0.47 -9.10
N GLN A 81 3.45 -0.23 -9.89
CA GLN A 81 3.79 -0.55 -11.28
C GLN A 81 3.97 0.70 -12.14
N LEU A 82 3.13 1.72 -11.94
CA LEU A 82 3.27 3.00 -12.65
C LEU A 82 4.59 3.70 -12.30
N LEU A 83 4.99 3.70 -11.02
CA LEU A 83 6.27 4.26 -10.58
C LEU A 83 7.47 3.53 -11.18
N LEU A 84 7.42 2.19 -11.20
CA LEU A 84 8.49 1.37 -11.79
C LEU A 84 8.61 1.61 -13.30
N ASN A 85 7.48 1.61 -14.02
CA ASN A 85 7.47 1.88 -15.46
C ASN A 85 7.97 3.30 -15.78
N ALA A 86 7.57 4.30 -14.98
CA ALA A 86 8.10 5.65 -15.10
C ALA A 86 9.62 5.67 -14.90
N SER A 87 10.12 5.03 -13.83
CA SER A 87 11.57 4.97 -13.56
C SER A 87 12.36 4.35 -14.72
N MET A 88 11.83 3.30 -15.35
CA MET A 88 12.45 2.62 -16.48
C MET A 88 12.44 3.50 -17.73
N TYR A 89 11.33 4.17 -18.01
CA TYR A 89 11.22 5.12 -19.12
C TYR A 89 12.27 6.23 -19.00
N PHE A 90 12.35 6.90 -17.84
CA PHE A 90 13.30 8.00 -17.63
C PHE A 90 14.76 7.53 -17.65
N TYR A 91 15.05 6.35 -17.10
CA TYR A 91 16.39 5.76 -17.20
C TYR A 91 16.81 5.53 -18.65
N SER A 92 15.91 4.97 -19.48
CA SER A 92 16.18 4.71 -20.90
C SER A 92 16.34 6.00 -21.71
N ALA A 93 15.55 7.03 -21.39
CA ALA A 93 15.65 8.33 -22.03
C ALA A 93 16.97 9.02 -21.69
N ALA A 94 17.39 9.01 -20.43
CA ALA A 94 18.66 9.60 -19.99
C ALA A 94 19.88 8.88 -20.57
N ALA A 95 19.80 7.56 -20.76
CA ALA A 95 20.88 6.75 -21.35
C ALA A 95 21.02 6.91 -22.87
N ALA A 96 20.02 7.49 -23.54
CA ALA A 96 20.02 7.74 -24.99
C ALA A 96 20.70 9.06 -25.38
N TYR A 97 21.11 9.87 -24.39
CA TYR A 97 21.88 11.11 -24.56
C TYR A 97 23.29 10.94 -24.01
#